data_AF-A0A6P1GTW7-F1
#
_entry.id   AF-A0A6P1GTW7-F1
#
_cell.length_a   1.000
_cell.length_b   1.000
_cell.length_c   1.000
_cell.angle_alpha   90.00
_cell.angle_beta   90.00
_cell.angle_gamma   90.00
#
_symmetry.space_group_name_H-M   'P 1'
#
loop_
_entity.id
_entity.type
_entity.pdbx_description
1 polymer ?
#
loop_
_entity_poly.entity_id
_entity_poly.type
_entity_poly.pdbx_seq_one_letter_code
_entity_poly.pdbx_strand_id
1 'polypeptide(L)'
;MGQAVAHKRVVSAPAASMREKRQLLYAAGNVQCKMSIPLSFGERLKELKARHKKRGLDQVVAAMIRKAMTAYSAEELIAPPPPADHMTRKQIAVHIPKELHEFLEAVAIRNRGIPLGVALETVGAHVSDLTPGPIQLPLIDEGGSAVSG
;
A
#
# COMPACT_ATOMS: atom_id res chain seq x y z
N MET A 1 -12.17 -58.16 1.95
CA MET A 1 -12.34 -57.16 3.03
C MET A 1 -11.33 -56.04 2.79
N GLY A 2 -11.75 -54.91 2.20
CA GLY A 2 -10.87 -53.77 1.90
C GLY A 2 -10.91 -52.75 3.04
N GLN A 3 -9.76 -52.43 3.63
CA GLN A 3 -9.66 -51.38 4.64
C GLN A 3 -9.70 -50.00 3.95
N ALA A 4 -10.66 -49.17 4.35
CA ALA A 4 -10.73 -47.77 3.95
C ALA A 4 -9.65 -46.97 4.71
N VAL A 5 -8.74 -46.34 3.96
CA VAL A 5 -7.72 -45.44 4.51
C VAL A 5 -8.40 -44.13 4.91
N ALA A 6 -8.54 -43.89 6.21
CA ALA A 6 -9.08 -42.64 6.73
C ALA A 6 -8.10 -41.49 6.45
N HIS A 7 -8.41 -40.67 5.45
CA HIS A 7 -7.72 -39.40 5.25
C HIS A 7 -8.04 -38.46 6.42
N LYS A 8 -7.09 -38.34 7.34
CA LYS A 8 -7.08 -37.32 8.40
C LYS A 8 -7.10 -35.93 7.75
N ARG A 9 -8.27 -35.31 7.65
CA ARG A 9 -8.37 -33.86 7.38
C ARG A 9 -7.70 -33.13 8.54
N VAL A 10 -6.50 -32.61 8.31
CA VAL A 10 -5.86 -31.69 9.24
C VAL A 10 -6.68 -30.40 9.22
N VAL A 11 -7.55 -30.24 10.21
CA VAL A 11 -8.23 -28.98 10.48
C VAL A 11 -7.17 -28.04 11.03
N SER A 12 -6.49 -27.30 10.15
CA SER A 12 -5.55 -26.28 10.58
C SER A 12 -6.33 -25.18 11.30
N ALA A 13 -5.98 -24.93 12.56
CA ALA A 13 -6.60 -23.87 13.34
C ALA A 13 -6.35 -22.52 12.65
N PRO A 14 -7.34 -21.58 12.63
CA PRO A 14 -7.21 -20.29 11.95
C PRO A 14 -5.96 -19.51 12.36
N ALA A 15 -5.53 -19.65 13.61
CA ALA A 15 -4.32 -19.03 14.14
C ALA A 15 -3.02 -19.56 13.51
N ALA A 16 -2.95 -20.86 13.20
CA ALA A 16 -1.79 -21.48 12.54
C ALA A 16 -1.67 -20.98 11.09
N SER A 17 -2.79 -20.93 10.36
CA SER A 17 -2.86 -20.36 9.00
C SER A 17 -2.48 -18.88 8.97
N MET A 18 -2.90 -18.09 9.98
CA MET A 18 -2.56 -16.66 10.08
C MET A 18 -1.10 -16.41 10.49
N ARG A 19 -0.48 -17.32 11.24
CA ARG A 19 0.95 -17.25 11.57
C ARG A 19 1.79 -17.57 10.34
N GLU A 20 1.45 -18.63 9.63
CA GLU A 20 2.12 -19.05 8.39
C GLU A 20 2.04 -17.95 7.32
N LYS A 21 0.85 -17.37 7.13
CA LYS A 21 0.67 -16.22 6.23
C LYS A 21 1.56 -15.03 6.60
N ARG A 22 1.72 -14.73 7.89
CA ARG A 22 2.62 -13.65 8.35
C ARG A 22 4.09 -13.98 8.09
N GLN A 23 4.50 -15.22 8.33
CA GLN A 23 5.86 -15.67 8.01
C GLN A 23 6.18 -15.55 6.52
N LEU A 24 5.24 -15.91 5.65
CA LEU A 24 5.40 -15.72 4.20
C LEU A 24 5.56 -14.24 3.82
N LEU A 25 4.79 -13.34 4.46
CA LEU A 25 4.91 -11.91 4.22
C LEU A 25 6.26 -11.36 4.68
N TYR A 26 6.77 -11.79 5.84
CA TYR A 26 8.09 -11.42 6.32
C TYR A 26 9.21 -11.99 5.45
N ALA A 27 9.11 -13.25 5.03
CA ALA A 27 10.06 -13.87 4.11
C ALA A 27 10.10 -13.15 2.75
N ALA A 28 8.97 -12.60 2.31
CA ALA A 28 8.88 -11.75 1.13
C ALA A 28 9.34 -10.29 1.35
N GLY A 29 9.98 -9.98 2.49
CA GLY A 29 10.54 -8.66 2.79
C GLY A 29 9.50 -7.59 3.16
N ASN A 30 8.27 -7.99 3.54
CA ASN A 30 7.28 -7.05 4.04
C ASN A 30 7.44 -6.80 5.54
N VAL A 31 7.08 -5.61 5.98
CA VAL A 31 7.05 -5.18 7.38
C VAL A 31 5.60 -4.94 7.79
N GLN A 32 5.23 -5.38 9.00
CA GLN A 32 3.92 -5.07 9.56
C GLN A 32 3.93 -3.68 10.19
N CYS A 33 3.13 -2.78 9.65
CA CYS A 33 2.99 -1.39 10.11
C CYS A 33 1.67 -1.24 10.84
N LYS A 34 1.72 -0.88 12.13
CA LYS A 34 0.54 -0.51 12.93
C LYS A 34 0.45 1.00 13.03
N MET A 35 -0.67 1.57 12.60
CA MET A 35 -0.80 3.01 12.37
C MET A 35 -2.15 3.49 12.90
N SER A 36 -2.18 4.71 13.44
CA SER A 36 -3.42 5.37 13.86
C SER A 36 -3.75 6.47 12.85
N ILE A 37 -4.90 6.38 12.19
CA ILE A 37 -5.32 7.28 11.11
C ILE A 37 -6.68 7.92 11.42
N PRO A 38 -6.98 9.14 10.91
CA PRO A 38 -8.32 9.70 11.00
C PRO A 38 -9.39 8.79 10.41
N LEU A 39 -10.61 8.87 10.94
CA LEU A 39 -11.73 8.04 10.47
C LEU A 39 -12.05 8.33 9.00
N SER A 40 -12.11 9.61 8.63
CA SER A 40 -12.36 10.13 7.29
C SER A 40 -11.36 9.55 6.27
N PHE A 41 -10.07 9.59 6.59
CA PHE A 41 -9.03 9.03 5.74
C PHE A 41 -9.19 7.52 5.58
N GLY A 42 -9.55 6.81 6.65
CA GLY A 42 -9.80 5.39 6.56
C GLY A 42 -11.07 5.01 5.79
N GLU A 43 -12.09 5.86 5.70
CA GLU A 43 -13.22 5.66 4.79
C GLU A 43 -12.80 5.87 3.34
N ARG A 44 -12.00 6.91 3.09
CA ARG A 44 -11.40 7.14 1.77
C ARG A 44 -10.56 5.96 1.28
N LEU A 45 -9.79 5.31 2.17
CA LEU A 45 -9.07 4.08 1.82
C LEU A 45 -10.01 2.93 1.42
N LYS A 46 -11.19 2.82 2.03
CA LYS A 46 -12.21 1.82 1.62
C LYS A 46 -12.82 2.16 0.27
N GLU A 47 -13.08 3.44 -0.01
CA GLU A 47 -13.57 3.89 -1.30
C GLU A 47 -12.56 3.58 -2.41
N LEU A 48 -11.28 3.89 -2.20
CA LEU A 48 -10.21 3.55 -3.13
C LEU A 48 -10.09 2.04 -3.35
N LYS A 49 -10.24 1.25 -2.27
CA LYS A 49 -10.28 -0.22 -2.34
C LYS A 49 -11.39 -0.69 -3.29
N ALA A 50 -12.61 -0.17 -3.10
CA ALA A 50 -13.78 -0.55 -3.88
C ALA A 50 -13.64 -0.11 -5.35
N ARG A 51 -13.28 1.15 -5.58
CA ARG A 51 -13.10 1.74 -6.92
C ARG A 51 -12.07 0.97 -7.76
N HIS A 52 -10.93 0.62 -7.15
CA HIS A 52 -9.82 -0.05 -7.82
C HIS A 52 -9.83 -1.58 -7.67
N LYS A 53 -10.93 -2.16 -7.19
CA LYS A 53 -11.14 -3.60 -7.00
C LYS A 53 -9.98 -4.30 -6.28
N LYS A 54 -9.38 -3.65 -5.29
CA LYS A 54 -8.23 -4.21 -4.54
C LYS A 54 -8.70 -5.21 -3.49
N ARG A 55 -7.98 -6.33 -3.33
CA ARG A 55 -8.38 -7.43 -2.43
C ARG A 55 -8.35 -7.02 -0.96
N GLY A 56 -7.36 -6.22 -0.56
CA GLY A 56 -7.09 -5.87 0.83
C GLY A 56 -6.56 -4.45 0.98
N LEU A 57 -6.57 -3.96 2.22
CA LEU A 57 -6.05 -2.64 2.57
C LEU A 57 -4.55 -2.52 2.27
N ASP A 58 -3.79 -3.59 2.51
CA ASP A 58 -2.36 -3.70 2.18
C ASP A 58 -2.06 -3.30 0.72
N GLN A 59 -2.89 -3.77 -0.22
CA GLN A 59 -2.72 -3.46 -1.65
C GLN A 59 -3.06 -2.01 -1.98
N VAL A 60 -4.04 -1.43 -1.30
CA VAL A 60 -4.43 -0.02 -1.48
C VAL A 60 -3.32 0.89 -0.97
N VAL A 61 -2.84 0.64 0.25
CA VAL A 61 -1.77 1.41 0.87
C VAL A 61 -0.48 1.28 0.05
N ALA A 62 -0.09 0.06 -0.33
CA ALA A 62 1.10 -0.14 -1.16
C ALA A 62 1.00 0.57 -2.52
N ALA A 63 -0.15 0.50 -3.19
CA ALA A 63 -0.35 1.20 -4.47
C ALA A 63 -0.30 2.72 -4.31
N MET A 64 -0.89 3.25 -3.23
CA MET A 64 -0.87 4.67 -2.91
C MET A 64 0.56 5.18 -2.67
N ILE A 65 1.35 4.47 -1.85
CA ILE A 65 2.73 4.84 -1.56
C ILE A 65 3.59 4.76 -2.82
N ARG A 66 3.47 3.68 -3.61
CA ARG A 66 4.21 3.56 -4.87
C ARG A 66 3.90 4.71 -5.84
N LYS A 67 2.62 5.08 -5.96
CA LYS A 67 2.24 6.21 -6.80
C LYS A 67 2.84 7.52 -6.29
N ALA A 68 2.89 7.72 -4.97
CA ALA A 68 3.58 8.87 -4.40
C ALA A 68 5.07 8.85 -4.73
N MET A 69 5.76 7.72 -4.56
CA MET A 69 7.18 7.58 -4.89
C MET A 69 7.49 7.86 -6.37
N THR A 70 6.58 7.54 -7.29
CA THR A 70 6.76 7.85 -8.71
C THR A 70 6.55 9.33 -9.05
N ALA A 71 5.82 10.06 -8.23
CA ALA A 71 5.38 11.42 -8.52
C ALA A 71 6.09 12.49 -7.66
N TYR A 72 6.60 12.10 -6.49
CA TYR A 72 7.14 13.01 -5.48
C TYR A 72 8.32 12.37 -4.76
N SER A 73 9.31 13.20 -4.43
CA SER A 73 10.27 12.91 -3.36
C SER A 73 9.60 13.05 -2.00
N ALA A 74 10.19 12.43 -0.97
CA ALA A 74 9.70 12.56 0.41
C ALA A 74 9.74 14.03 0.90
N GLU A 75 10.65 14.85 0.36
CA GLU A 75 10.83 16.25 0.77
C GLU A 75 9.71 17.18 0.28
N GLU A 76 9.07 16.82 -0.82
CA GLU A 76 7.94 17.54 -1.43
C GLU A 76 6.60 17.24 -0.73
N LEU A 77 6.52 16.15 0.02
CA LEU A 77 5.31 15.73 0.72
C LEU A 77 5.17 16.45 2.06
N ILE A 78 4.59 17.65 2.03
CA ILE A 78 4.31 18.45 3.22
C ILE A 78 2.95 18.07 3.80
N ALA A 79 2.91 17.80 5.11
CA ALA A 79 1.68 17.46 5.81
C ALA A 79 0.66 18.60 5.64
N PRO A 80 -0.57 18.31 5.15
CA PRO A 80 -1.61 19.31 5.08
C PRO A 80 -2.07 19.69 6.51
N PRO A 81 -2.83 20.79 6.66
CA PRO A 81 -3.52 21.08 7.92
C PRO A 81 -4.33 19.86 8.41
N PRO A 82 -4.40 19.60 9.73
CA PRO A 82 -5.14 18.47 10.26
C PRO A 82 -6.61 18.48 9.80
N PRO A 83 -7.19 17.32 9.45
CA PRO A 83 -8.60 17.25 9.09
C PRO A 83 -9.50 17.57 10.30
N ALA A 84 -10.76 17.89 10.02
CA ALA A 84 -11.74 18.20 11.07
C ALA A 84 -11.88 17.08 12.11
N ASP A 85 -11.70 15.82 11.69
CA ASP A 85 -11.82 14.64 12.55
C ASP A 85 -10.48 14.13 13.10
N HIS A 86 -9.42 14.96 13.11
CA HIS A 86 -8.06 14.56 13.54
C HIS A 86 -7.97 13.99 14.97
N MET A 87 -8.94 14.32 15.83
CA MET A 87 -9.05 13.79 17.20
C MET A 87 -9.66 12.39 17.25
N THR A 88 -10.46 12.01 16.25
CA THR A 88 -11.10 10.70 16.12
C THR A 88 -10.30 9.81 15.18
N ARG A 89 -9.51 8.90 15.77
CA ARG A 89 -8.61 8.02 15.02
C ARG A 89 -8.97 6.55 15.20
N LYS A 90 -8.68 5.74 14.18
CA LYS A 90 -8.74 4.28 14.23
C LYS A 90 -7.38 3.66 13.96
N GLN A 91 -7.11 2.52 14.59
CA GLN A 91 -5.92 1.74 14.31
C GLN A 91 -6.12 0.88 13.06
N ILE A 92 -5.10 0.84 12.22
CA ILE A 92 -4.97 -0.10 11.11
C ILE A 92 -3.66 -0.87 11.26
N ALA A 93 -3.62 -2.08 10.71
CA ALA A 93 -2.40 -2.87 10.60
C ALA A 93 -2.29 -3.35 9.15
N VAL A 94 -1.20 -2.98 8.48
CA VAL A 94 -0.94 -3.33 7.08
C VAL A 94 0.43 -3.96 6.93
N HIS A 95 0.59 -4.86 5.95
CA HIS A 95 1.89 -5.39 5.57
C HIS A 95 2.31 -4.75 4.25
N ILE A 96 3.44 -4.05 4.25
CA ILE A 96 3.99 -3.38 3.08
C ILE A 96 5.47 -3.74 2.89
N PRO A 97 6.00 -3.72 1.66
CA PRO A 97 7.44 -3.91 1.43
C PRO A 97 8.27 -2.91 2.24
N LYS A 98 9.46 -3.33 2.70
CA LYS A 98 10.38 -2.51 3.50
C LYS A 98 10.68 -1.14 2.87
N GLU A 99 10.87 -1.09 1.56
CA GLU A 99 11.10 0.16 0.81
C GLU A 99 9.94 1.17 0.97
N LEU A 100 8.69 0.69 0.95
CA LEU A 100 7.53 1.57 1.13
C LEU A 100 7.43 2.10 2.57
N HIS A 101 7.88 1.29 3.54
CA HIS A 101 7.98 1.71 4.93
C HIS A 101 9.06 2.78 5.11
N GLU A 102 10.25 2.58 4.55
CA GLU A 102 11.35 3.55 4.58
C GLU A 102 10.95 4.88 3.93
N PHE A 103 10.18 4.85 2.83
CA PHE A 103 9.62 6.06 2.25
C PHE A 103 8.66 6.79 3.21
N LEU A 104 7.78 6.07 3.90
CA LEU A 104 6.91 6.67 4.91
C LEU A 104 7.69 7.25 6.09
N GLU A 105 8.76 6.59 6.53
CA GLU A 105 9.66 7.12 7.56
C GLU A 105 10.34 8.41 7.11
N ALA A 106 10.79 8.49 5.85
CA ALA A 106 11.35 9.71 5.30
C ALA A 106 10.34 10.87 5.29
N VAL A 107 9.09 10.61 4.88
CA VAL A 107 8.00 11.60 4.95
C VAL A 107 7.72 12.02 6.41
N ALA A 108 7.73 11.08 7.34
CA ALA A 108 7.54 11.38 8.76
C ALA A 108 8.65 12.29 9.30
N ILE A 109 9.91 11.97 9.02
CA ILE A 109 11.08 12.76 9.43
C ILE A 109 11.02 14.16 8.83
N ARG A 110 10.75 14.26 7.52
CA ARG A 110 10.58 15.52 6.79
C ARG A 110 9.57 16.46 7.44
N ASN A 111 8.50 15.88 7.99
CA ASN A 111 7.42 16.59 8.66
C ASN A 111 7.62 16.66 10.18
N ARG A 112 8.87 16.79 10.64
CA ARG A 112 9.25 16.96 12.07
C ARG A 112 8.88 15.76 12.95
N GLY A 113 9.00 14.55 12.41
CA GLY A 113 8.79 13.31 13.16
C GLY A 113 7.33 13.02 13.47
N ILE A 114 6.40 13.37 12.58
CA ILE A 114 4.99 13.00 12.73
C ILE A 114 4.81 11.47 12.79
N PRO A 115 3.76 10.96 13.43
CA PRO A 115 3.46 9.53 13.42
C PRO A 115 3.26 8.99 11.99
N LEU A 116 3.67 7.75 11.73
CA LEU A 116 3.52 7.12 10.41
C LEU A 116 2.09 7.17 9.87
N GLY A 117 1.08 7.09 10.74
CA GLY A 117 -0.33 7.25 10.33
C GLY A 117 -0.63 8.58 9.66
N VAL A 118 -0.04 9.66 10.18
CA VAL A 118 -0.14 11.02 9.62
C VAL A 118 0.76 11.14 8.37
N ALA A 119 1.90 10.46 8.32
CA ALA A 119 2.72 10.40 7.10
C ALA A 119 1.98 9.71 5.95
N LEU A 120 1.25 8.63 6.22
CA LEU A 120 0.41 7.96 5.23
C LEU A 120 -0.78 8.84 4.81
N GLU A 121 -1.39 9.57 5.74
CA GLU A 121 -2.42 10.55 5.42
C GLU A 121 -1.87 11.66 4.51
N THR A 122 -0.65 12.13 4.78
CA THR A 122 0.06 13.14 3.97
C THR A 122 0.27 12.63 2.54
N VAL A 123 0.76 11.40 2.39
CA VAL A 123 0.84 10.70 1.10
C VAL A 123 -0.54 10.66 0.43
N GLY A 124 -1.57 10.28 1.19
CA GLY A 124 -2.95 10.23 0.71
C GLY A 124 -3.48 11.58 0.26
N ALA A 125 -3.10 12.69 0.88
CA ALA A 125 -3.52 14.03 0.47
C ALA A 125 -2.98 14.39 -0.93
N HIS A 126 -1.78 13.92 -1.27
CA HIS A 126 -1.15 14.15 -2.57
C HIS A 126 -1.56 13.15 -3.66
N VAL A 127 -2.06 11.97 -3.25
CA VAL A 127 -2.49 10.90 -4.16
C VAL A 127 -4.01 10.74 -4.07
N SER A 128 -4.74 11.45 -4.94
CA SER A 128 -6.22 11.43 -4.99
C SER A 128 -6.82 10.14 -5.54
N ASP A 129 -6.11 9.44 -6.43
CA ASP A 129 -6.56 8.21 -7.09
C ASP A 129 -5.40 7.24 -7.37
N LEU A 130 -5.67 5.93 -7.51
CA LEU A 130 -4.65 4.89 -7.73
C LEU A 130 -4.43 4.52 -9.21
N THR A 131 -5.10 5.17 -10.15
CA THR A 131 -4.88 4.94 -11.58
C THR A 131 -3.41 5.22 -11.90
N PRO A 132 -2.71 4.33 -12.63
CA PRO A 132 -1.35 4.60 -13.07
C PRO A 132 -1.26 5.93 -13.80
N GLY A 133 -0.19 6.69 -13.59
CA GLY A 133 0.09 7.84 -14.44
C GLY A 133 0.25 7.39 -15.90
N PRO A 134 -0.01 8.27 -16.89
CA PRO A 134 0.24 7.92 -18.28
C PRO A 134 1.70 7.49 -18.43
N ILE A 135 1.91 6.26 -18.91
CA ILE A 135 3.25 5.78 -19.25
C ILE A 135 3.63 6.53 -20.53
N GLN A 136 4.60 7.43 -20.43
CA GLN A 136 5.21 8.03 -21.61
C GLN A 136 6.06 6.92 -22.25
N LEU A 137 5.52 6.31 -23.30
CA LEU A 137 6.28 5.34 -24.09
C LEU A 137 7.48 6.06 -24.69
N PRO A 138 8.69 5.45 -24.69
CA PRO A 138 9.82 6.02 -25.39
C PRO A 138 9.41 6.26 -26.85
N LEU A 139 9.65 7.48 -27.34
CA LEU A 139 9.57 7.74 -28.77
C LEU A 139 10.54 6.75 -29.43
N ILE A 140 10.03 5.92 -30.32
CA ILE A 140 10.86 5.03 -31.12
C ILE A 140 11.72 5.96 -31.99
N ASP A 141 12.97 6.17 -31.62
CA ASP A 141 13.97 6.79 -32.47
C ASP A 141 14.69 5.66 -33.21
N GLU A 142 14.13 5.29 -34.37
CA GLU A 142 14.92 4.67 -35.43
C GLU A 142 14.53 5.35 -36.74
N GLY A 143 15.35 6.31 -37.15
CA GLY A 143 15.36 6.79 -38.52
C GLY A 143 15.56 5.62 -39.49
N GLY A 144 14.72 5.54 -40.52
CA GLY A 144 15.01 4.70 -41.67
C GLY A 144 13.80 4.24 -42.48
N SER A 145 13.54 4.96 -43.56
CA SER A 145 12.83 4.50 -44.76
C SER A 145 11.30 4.59 -44.75
N ALA A 146 10.81 5.80 -45.06
CA ALA A 146 9.64 5.91 -45.92
C ALA A 146 10.02 5.40 -47.32
N VAL A 147 9.67 4.16 -47.64
CA VAL A 147 9.49 3.72 -49.03
C VAL A 147 8.00 3.72 -49.29
N SER A 148 7.56 4.70 -50.06
CA SER A 148 6.32 4.61 -50.82
C SER A 148 6.47 3.50 -51.87
N GLY A 149 5.56 2.54 -51.85
CA GLY A 149 5.30 1.57 -52.91
C GLY A 149 3.80 1.48 -53.13
#